data_AF-A0A1W9QBA0-F1
#
_entry.id   AF-A0A1W9QBA0-F1
#
_cell.length_a   1.000
_cell.length_b   1.000
_cell.length_c   1.000
_cell.angle_alpha   90.00
_cell.angle_beta   90.00
_cell.angle_gamma   90.00
#
_symmetry.space_group_name_H-M   'P 1'
#
loop_
_entity.id
_entity.type
_entity.pdbx_description
1 polymer ?
#
loop_
_entity_poly.entity_id
_entity_poly.type
_entity_poly.pdbx_seq_one_letter_code
_entity_poly.pdbx_strand_id
1 'polypeptide(L)'
;MRRALLLTAILSGLGCDDDPRPPESPEPSPNAALLPAPLTGKSRPDKDEDEGPIPAVPLPPDEALPLDTTTPIVALPSSGVSFTLRFSPQNWPITARLPSGEHEKLDLTLDFEVLSFPSGLERMRVKFPKGGWLLPEGTELRARSDRLGHILVWPDDRSYRVVPVGGLLTLLVERRVDVMPRFAVPEGSEITPKSTSKRKGELTTPVGQLHLEPRPAPGAGEPSGELVCRFMAELVRARVSDLCLKAPLPSAGWFRFAQGSRVALSLEHYSSRSDLAEKRMLLPPELPIWKPGEYPPGGFGPFTFAAEQGLEKELGFSPDDGKSPDRIAFDNAWDLPLLLVIGDRPFKYLAPGERFVRRSRGSFSYRALGLLGIAENTGQLAPGFEVRLSAQPETYAFGKGKPDESE
;
A
#
# COMPACT_ATOMS: atom_id res chain seq x y z
N MET A 1 -7.08 -53.57 39.87
CA MET A 1 -7.48 -53.57 41.30
C MET A 1 -6.23 -53.72 42.15
N ARG A 2 -6.14 -53.06 43.34
CA ARG A 2 -5.07 -53.17 44.38
C ARG A 2 -3.66 -52.75 43.88
N ARG A 3 -2.90 -51.77 44.42
CA ARG A 3 -2.64 -51.16 45.76
C ARG A 3 -1.80 -51.99 46.75
N ALA A 4 -0.49 -51.71 46.78
CA ALA A 4 0.44 -51.62 47.93
C ALA A 4 1.79 -51.08 47.38
N LEU A 5 2.48 -50.02 47.82
CA LEU A 5 2.45 -49.09 48.99
C LEU A 5 3.37 -49.44 50.17
N LEU A 6 4.60 -48.88 50.11
CA LEU A 6 5.65 -48.61 51.14
C LEU A 6 6.69 -47.71 50.39
N LEU A 7 7.28 -46.57 50.84
CA LEU A 7 7.61 -45.96 52.14
C LEU A 7 8.61 -46.82 52.96
N THR A 8 9.80 -46.39 53.41
CA THR A 8 10.48 -45.06 53.51
C THR A 8 12.04 -45.32 53.51
N ALA A 9 13.03 -44.42 53.64
CA ALA A 9 13.17 -42.98 53.98
C ALA A 9 14.56 -42.40 53.58
N ILE A 10 14.66 -41.05 53.47
CA ILE A 10 15.69 -40.08 53.96
C ILE A 10 17.16 -40.59 54.10
N LEU A 11 18.22 -39.97 53.52
CA LEU A 11 18.82 -38.67 53.90
C LEU A 11 19.66 -37.96 52.79
N SER A 12 19.46 -36.64 52.70
CA SER A 12 20.45 -35.55 52.60
C SER A 12 21.57 -35.50 51.53
N GLY A 13 21.48 -34.48 50.67
CA GLY A 13 22.62 -33.76 50.08
C GLY A 13 22.30 -32.25 50.01
N LEU A 14 23.19 -31.39 50.49
CA LEU A 14 23.03 -29.92 50.49
C LEU A 14 23.68 -29.30 49.24
N GLY A 15 23.10 -28.22 48.68
CA GLY A 15 23.67 -27.56 47.51
C GLY A 15 22.91 -26.33 47.01
N CYS A 16 23.00 -25.22 47.77
CA CYS A 16 22.73 -23.83 47.37
C CYS A 16 21.48 -23.51 46.52
N ASP A 17 20.47 -22.92 47.15
CA ASP A 17 19.52 -22.02 46.47
C ASP A 17 20.19 -20.64 46.24
N ASP A 18 20.09 -20.11 45.01
CA ASP A 18 20.39 -18.70 44.70
C ASP A 18 19.06 -17.91 44.69
N ASP A 19 18.92 -16.96 45.62
CA ASP A 19 17.67 -16.24 45.86
C ASP A 19 17.44 -15.14 44.78
N PRO A 20 16.34 -15.19 44.00
CA PRO A 20 16.10 -14.22 42.94
C PRO A 20 15.73 -12.85 43.51
N ARG A 21 16.55 -11.83 43.22
CA ARG A 21 16.28 -10.44 43.64
C ARG A 21 14.94 -9.95 43.06
N PRO A 22 14.14 -9.20 43.84
CA PRO A 22 12.95 -8.54 43.30
C PRO A 22 13.36 -7.50 42.25
N PRO A 23 12.56 -7.30 41.18
CA PRO A 23 12.88 -6.33 40.14
C PRO A 23 12.80 -4.90 40.68
N GLU A 24 13.82 -4.10 40.40
CA GLU A 24 13.77 -2.65 40.59
C GLU A 24 12.66 -2.05 39.70
N SER A 25 11.89 -1.11 40.25
CA SER A 25 10.93 -0.35 39.43
C SER A 25 11.69 0.59 38.50
N PRO A 26 11.36 0.65 37.19
CA PRO A 26 12.03 1.58 36.29
C PRO A 26 11.66 3.02 36.64
N GLU A 27 12.61 3.77 37.18
CA GLU A 27 12.46 5.22 37.36
C GLU A 27 12.26 5.88 35.97
N PRO A 28 11.27 6.76 35.80
CA PRO A 28 11.03 7.41 34.51
C PRO A 28 12.18 8.35 34.16
N SER A 29 12.69 8.22 32.93
CA SER A 29 13.80 9.05 32.41
C SER A 29 13.53 10.55 32.59
N PRO A 30 14.52 11.35 33.05
CA PRO A 30 14.32 12.74 33.46
C PRO A 30 13.89 13.69 32.33
N ASN A 31 13.93 13.24 31.07
CA ASN A 31 13.46 14.02 29.92
C ASN A 31 11.92 14.09 29.79
N ALA A 32 11.16 13.36 30.62
CA ALA A 32 9.69 13.29 30.55
C ALA A 32 8.94 14.52 31.13
N ALA A 33 9.64 15.54 31.64
CA ALA A 33 9.05 16.67 32.38
C ALA A 33 9.29 18.05 31.75
N LEU A 34 9.32 18.15 30.42
CA LEU A 34 9.37 19.43 29.70
C LEU A 34 7.99 20.12 29.71
N LEU A 35 7.70 20.84 30.79
CA LEU A 35 6.60 21.81 30.82
C LEU A 35 6.87 22.97 29.84
N PRO A 36 5.90 23.38 29.00
CA PRO A 36 6.09 24.51 28.10
C PRO A 36 6.22 25.82 28.87
N ALA A 37 7.24 26.61 28.55
CA ALA A 37 7.49 27.89 29.20
C ALA A 37 6.39 28.93 28.85
N PRO A 38 5.94 29.76 29.81
CA PRO A 38 4.88 30.74 29.57
C PRO A 38 5.37 31.90 28.69
N LEU A 39 4.89 31.96 27.45
CA LEU A 39 5.21 33.03 26.50
C LEU A 39 4.48 34.35 26.84
N THR A 40 5.09 35.19 27.66
CA THR A 40 4.67 36.59 27.86
C THR A 40 5.46 37.54 26.95
N GLY A 41 5.01 37.69 25.70
CA GLY A 41 5.61 38.58 24.69
C GLY A 41 4.55 39.38 23.94
N LYS A 42 4.55 40.71 24.10
CA LYS A 42 3.53 41.65 23.61
C LYS A 42 3.19 41.47 22.13
N SER A 43 1.89 41.44 21.82
CA SER A 43 1.37 41.44 20.45
C SER A 43 1.66 42.74 19.70
N ARG A 44 2.01 42.59 18.42
CA ARG A 44 2.05 43.64 17.40
C ARG A 44 1.46 43.05 16.10
N PRO A 45 0.51 43.71 15.43
CA PRO A 45 -0.10 43.18 14.21
C PRO A 45 0.69 43.64 12.98
N ASP A 46 1.59 42.80 12.49
CA ASP A 46 2.07 42.86 11.11
C ASP A 46 1.44 41.68 10.34
N LYS A 47 1.07 41.90 9.08
CA LYS A 47 0.03 41.13 8.38
C LYS A 47 0.57 40.41 7.14
N ASP A 48 1.36 39.38 7.38
CA ASP A 48 1.82 38.43 6.36
C ASP A 48 1.24 37.05 6.67
N GLU A 49 0.47 36.50 5.74
CA GLU A 49 -0.07 35.13 5.81
C GLU A 49 0.99 34.13 5.34
N ASP A 50 2.08 34.04 6.09
CA ASP A 50 3.07 32.97 5.96
C ASP A 50 2.45 31.66 6.47
N GLU A 51 1.88 30.85 5.56
CA GLU A 51 1.38 29.51 5.86
C GLU A 51 2.56 28.59 6.27
N GLY A 52 2.97 28.71 7.53
CA GLY A 52 3.93 27.83 8.16
C GLY A 52 3.54 26.35 7.99
N PRO A 53 4.51 25.43 7.91
CA PRO A 53 4.29 24.06 7.48
C PRO A 53 3.15 23.40 8.27
N ILE A 54 2.09 23.03 7.54
CA ILE A 54 0.82 22.52 8.11
C ILE A 54 1.15 21.47 9.17
N PRO A 55 0.78 21.71 10.45
CA PRO A 55 1.20 20.83 11.53
C PRO A 55 0.68 19.42 11.27
N ALA A 56 1.57 18.43 11.45
CA ALA A 56 1.24 17.02 11.26
C ALA A 56 0.10 16.64 12.22
N VAL A 57 -1.12 16.57 11.69
CA VAL A 57 -2.29 16.11 12.45
C VAL A 57 -1.99 14.70 12.93
N PRO A 58 -2.02 14.42 14.25
CA PRO A 58 -1.75 13.08 14.74
C PRO A 58 -2.66 12.05 14.07
N LEU A 59 -2.09 10.90 13.75
CA LEU A 59 -2.84 9.70 13.41
C LEU A 59 -3.97 9.52 14.45
N PRO A 60 -5.26 9.54 14.06
CA PRO A 60 -6.29 9.03 14.97
C PRO A 60 -5.94 7.56 15.26
N PRO A 61 -6.13 7.08 16.50
CA PRO A 61 -5.82 5.71 16.83
C PRO A 61 -6.58 4.74 15.91
N ASP A 62 -5.93 3.64 15.52
CA ASP A 62 -6.66 2.52 14.93
C ASP A 62 -7.72 2.08 15.96
N GLU A 63 -8.99 2.23 15.62
CA GLU A 63 -10.14 1.79 16.43
C GLU A 63 -10.91 0.66 15.73
N ALA A 64 -11.55 -0.21 16.50
CA ALA A 64 -12.41 -1.26 15.96
C ALA A 64 -13.68 -0.63 15.37
N LEU A 65 -14.04 -1.00 14.14
CA LEU A 65 -15.31 -0.55 13.57
C LEU A 65 -16.50 -1.22 14.30
N PRO A 66 -17.57 -0.47 14.62
CA PRO A 66 -18.83 -1.09 15.01
C PRO A 66 -19.32 -1.97 13.86
N LEU A 67 -19.87 -3.14 14.20
CA LEU A 67 -20.47 -4.06 13.23
C LEU A 67 -21.48 -3.33 12.34
N ASP A 68 -21.64 -3.81 11.10
CA ASP A 68 -22.67 -3.32 10.18
C ASP A 68 -24.06 -3.73 10.69
N THR A 69 -24.59 -2.97 11.67
CA THR A 69 -25.98 -3.04 12.15
C THR A 69 -26.93 -2.39 11.14
N THR A 70 -26.70 -2.60 9.84
CA THR A 70 -27.67 -2.24 8.80
C THR A 70 -28.93 -3.05 9.04
N THR A 71 -29.93 -2.40 9.63
CA THR A 71 -31.31 -2.88 9.64
C THR A 71 -31.68 -3.32 8.22
N PRO A 72 -32.50 -4.37 8.06
CA PRO A 72 -32.89 -4.83 6.73
C PRO A 72 -33.70 -3.74 6.03
N ILE A 73 -33.00 -2.90 5.25
CA ILE A 73 -33.61 -2.01 4.27
C ILE A 73 -34.43 -2.93 3.36
N VAL A 74 -35.71 -2.58 3.18
CA VAL A 74 -36.68 -3.39 2.42
C VAL A 74 -36.01 -3.90 1.14
N ALA A 75 -36.05 -5.22 0.93
CA ALA A 75 -35.21 -5.96 -0.02
C ALA A 75 -35.58 -5.70 -1.49
N LEU A 76 -35.42 -4.44 -1.89
CA LEU A 76 -35.38 -3.96 -3.26
C LEU A 76 -34.09 -4.47 -3.92
N PRO A 77 -34.10 -4.78 -5.23
CA PRO A 77 -32.91 -5.25 -5.92
C PRO A 77 -31.82 -4.16 -5.90
N SER A 78 -30.70 -4.47 -5.26
CA SER A 78 -29.46 -3.70 -5.39
C SER A 78 -28.85 -3.92 -6.78
N SER A 79 -28.22 -2.88 -7.32
CA SER A 79 -27.50 -2.97 -8.59
C SER A 79 -26.01 -3.10 -8.33
N GLY A 80 -25.32 -3.88 -9.16
CA GLY A 80 -23.91 -4.15 -8.99
C GLY A 80 -23.13 -4.11 -10.29
N VAL A 81 -21.82 -3.90 -10.17
CA VAL A 81 -20.85 -4.07 -11.26
C VAL A 81 -19.62 -4.82 -10.74
N SER A 82 -18.99 -5.59 -11.64
CA SER A 82 -17.65 -6.13 -11.42
C SER A 82 -16.75 -5.84 -12.63
N PHE A 83 -15.51 -5.45 -12.36
CA PHE A 83 -14.50 -5.09 -13.37
C PHE A 83 -13.10 -5.20 -12.78
N THR A 84 -12.10 -5.35 -13.63
CA THR A 84 -10.68 -5.35 -13.24
C THR A 84 -10.08 -3.99 -13.60
N LEU A 85 -9.31 -3.36 -12.71
CA LEU A 85 -8.41 -2.27 -13.07
C LEU A 85 -6.99 -2.81 -13.20
N ARG A 86 -6.36 -2.58 -14.36
CA ARG A 86 -4.95 -2.86 -14.60
C ARG A 86 -4.14 -1.57 -14.49
N PHE A 87 -3.08 -1.64 -13.67
CA PHE A 87 -2.08 -0.60 -13.52
C PHE A 87 -0.88 -0.99 -14.39
N SER A 88 -0.47 -0.10 -15.30
CA SER A 88 0.62 -0.33 -16.24
C SER A 88 1.69 0.77 -16.11
N PRO A 89 2.69 0.59 -15.21
CA PRO A 89 3.80 1.53 -15.07
C PRO A 89 4.68 1.52 -16.32
N GLN A 90 4.92 2.68 -16.94
CA GLN A 90 5.49 2.76 -18.29
C GLN A 90 6.97 2.39 -18.37
N ASN A 91 7.73 2.60 -17.29
CA ASN A 91 9.19 2.40 -17.27
C ASN A 91 9.61 1.07 -16.62
N TRP A 92 8.67 0.16 -16.33
CA TRP A 92 8.91 -1.09 -15.60
C TRP A 92 9.41 -2.20 -16.55
N PRO A 93 10.39 -3.03 -16.18
CA PRO A 93 10.75 -4.25 -16.91
C PRO A 93 9.64 -5.30 -16.75
N ILE A 94 8.76 -5.39 -17.75
CA ILE A 94 7.46 -6.07 -17.62
C ILE A 94 7.56 -7.60 -17.49
N THR A 95 8.70 -8.23 -17.83
CA THR A 95 8.83 -9.70 -17.92
C THR A 95 10.08 -10.25 -17.26
N ALA A 96 9.92 -11.16 -16.30
CA ALA A 96 10.91 -12.19 -16.03
C ALA A 96 10.83 -13.29 -17.10
N ARG A 97 11.88 -14.11 -17.21
CA ARG A 97 11.86 -15.38 -17.95
C ARG A 97 12.03 -16.52 -16.96
N LEU A 98 11.08 -17.44 -16.94
CA LEU A 98 11.09 -18.60 -16.05
C LEU A 98 12.03 -19.70 -16.59
N PRO A 99 12.50 -20.62 -15.72
CA PRO A 99 13.22 -21.82 -16.16
C PRO A 99 12.45 -22.73 -17.13
N SER A 100 11.12 -22.63 -17.18
CA SER A 100 10.26 -23.30 -18.19
C SER A 100 10.39 -22.69 -19.59
N GLY A 101 11.02 -21.52 -19.72
CA GLY A 101 11.08 -20.73 -20.95
C GLY A 101 9.91 -19.74 -21.10
N GLU A 102 8.89 -19.82 -20.23
CA GLU A 102 7.75 -18.90 -20.19
C GLU A 102 8.14 -17.52 -19.63
N HIS A 103 7.26 -16.53 -19.81
CA HIS A 103 7.46 -15.17 -19.30
C HIS A 103 6.50 -14.85 -18.16
N GLU A 104 7.02 -14.73 -16.93
CA GLU A 104 6.26 -14.24 -15.79
C GLU A 104 6.20 -12.71 -15.86
N LYS A 105 4.99 -12.17 -16.01
CA LYS A 105 4.72 -10.73 -16.06
C LYS A 105 4.15 -10.27 -14.72
N LEU A 106 4.66 -9.15 -14.20
CA LEU A 106 4.09 -8.52 -13.02
C LEU A 106 2.67 -8.03 -13.32
N ASP A 107 1.66 -8.70 -12.76
CA ASP A 107 0.24 -8.45 -13.03
C ASP A 107 -0.35 -7.53 -11.93
N LEU A 108 -0.09 -6.22 -12.06
CA LEU A 108 -0.67 -5.19 -11.19
C LEU A 108 -2.16 -4.96 -11.52
N THR A 109 -2.98 -5.97 -11.25
CA THR A 109 -4.44 -5.92 -11.39
C THR A 109 -5.14 -5.92 -10.04
N LEU A 110 -6.30 -5.25 -9.97
CA LEU A 110 -7.21 -5.25 -8.84
C LEU A 110 -8.63 -5.51 -9.34
N ASP A 111 -9.32 -6.46 -8.73
CA ASP A 111 -10.70 -6.81 -9.09
C ASP A 111 -11.69 -6.07 -8.20
N PHE A 112 -12.43 -5.15 -8.80
CA PHE A 112 -13.45 -4.34 -8.14
C PHE A 112 -14.83 -5.01 -8.26
N GLU A 113 -15.56 -5.02 -7.16
CA GLU A 113 -16.99 -5.27 -7.08
C GLU A 113 -17.62 -4.06 -6.37
N VAL A 114 -18.58 -3.39 -7.02
CA VAL A 114 -19.33 -2.26 -6.44
C VAL A 114 -20.81 -2.62 -6.40
N LEU A 115 -21.46 -2.34 -5.28
CA LEU A 115 -22.87 -2.64 -5.01
C LEU A 115 -23.58 -1.40 -4.49
N SER A 116 -24.62 -0.97 -5.18
CA SER A 116 -25.38 0.24 -4.86
C SER A 116 -26.82 -0.10 -4.46
N PHE A 117 -27.26 0.55 -3.40
CA PHE A 117 -28.58 0.35 -2.79
C PHE A 117 -29.53 1.47 -3.25
N PRO A 118 -30.85 1.22 -3.35
CA PRO A 118 -31.83 2.25 -3.72
C PRO A 118 -31.91 3.46 -2.77
N SER A 119 -31.25 3.41 -1.61
CA SER A 119 -31.03 4.56 -0.71
C SER A 119 -29.94 5.54 -1.18
N GLY A 120 -29.20 5.21 -2.24
CA GLY A 120 -27.99 5.94 -2.66
C GLY A 120 -26.73 5.60 -1.87
N LEU A 121 -26.80 4.64 -0.93
CA LEU A 121 -25.62 4.05 -0.30
C LEU A 121 -24.92 3.10 -1.27
N GLU A 122 -23.60 3.02 -1.18
CA GLU A 122 -22.77 2.11 -1.96
C GLU A 122 -21.79 1.37 -1.06
N ARG A 123 -21.47 0.12 -1.42
CA ARG A 123 -20.37 -0.67 -0.88
C ARG A 123 -19.41 -1.04 -2.01
N MET A 124 -18.11 -1.04 -1.74
CA MET A 124 -17.07 -1.45 -2.67
C MET A 124 -16.18 -2.50 -2.02
N ARG A 125 -15.76 -3.48 -2.82
CA ARG A 125 -14.78 -4.52 -2.49
C ARG A 125 -13.75 -4.56 -3.60
N VAL A 126 -12.47 -4.55 -3.25
CA VAL A 126 -11.33 -4.54 -4.16
C VAL A 126 -10.42 -5.69 -3.76
N LYS A 127 -10.34 -6.73 -4.59
CA LYS A 127 -9.53 -7.91 -4.31
C LYS A 127 -8.13 -7.75 -4.89
N PHE A 128 -7.19 -8.49 -4.32
CA PHE A 128 -5.85 -8.72 -4.84
C PHE A 128 -5.82 -10.14 -5.45
N PRO A 129 -6.15 -10.30 -6.75
CA PRO A 129 -6.50 -11.60 -7.34
C PRO A 129 -5.30 -12.45 -7.75
N LYS A 130 -4.09 -11.88 -7.73
CA LYS A 130 -2.83 -12.52 -8.11
C LYS A 130 -1.65 -11.91 -7.37
N GLY A 131 -0.53 -12.61 -7.42
CA GLY A 131 0.79 -12.03 -7.20
C GLY A 131 1.11 -10.87 -8.15
N GLY A 132 0.95 -9.64 -7.66
CA GLY A 132 1.47 -8.41 -8.28
C GLY A 132 1.85 -7.35 -7.23
N TRP A 133 1.03 -7.24 -6.19
CA TRP A 133 1.14 -6.26 -5.12
C TRP A 133 1.97 -6.77 -3.93
N LEU A 134 2.22 -5.89 -2.95
CA LEU A 134 2.92 -6.23 -1.70
C LEU A 134 2.02 -6.94 -0.66
N LEU A 135 0.71 -6.91 -0.90
CA LEU A 135 -0.31 -7.63 -0.16
C LEU A 135 -0.52 -9.03 -0.78
N PRO A 136 -0.69 -10.10 0.02
CA PRO A 136 -0.83 -11.45 -0.49
C PRO A 136 -2.17 -11.66 -1.22
N GLU A 137 -2.19 -12.64 -2.13
CA GLU A 137 -3.38 -13.03 -2.89
C GLU A 137 -4.57 -13.36 -1.97
N GLY A 138 -5.78 -12.97 -2.39
CA GLY A 138 -7.00 -13.15 -1.60
C GLY A 138 -7.22 -12.12 -0.50
N THR A 139 -6.25 -11.21 -0.27
CA THR A 139 -6.47 -9.99 0.52
C THR A 139 -7.51 -9.12 -0.18
N GLU A 140 -8.24 -8.30 0.59
CA GLU A 140 -9.23 -7.36 0.07
C GLU A 140 -9.14 -6.00 0.74
N LEU A 141 -9.48 -4.94 0.00
CA LEU A 141 -9.88 -3.65 0.55
C LEU A 141 -11.40 -3.51 0.42
N ARG A 142 -12.07 -2.98 1.44
CA ARG A 142 -13.52 -2.71 1.41
C ARG A 142 -13.83 -1.29 1.87
N ALA A 143 -14.87 -0.68 1.31
CA ALA A 143 -15.32 0.68 1.63
C ALA A 143 -16.86 0.85 1.53
N ARG A 144 -17.38 1.93 2.09
CA ARG A 144 -18.79 2.36 2.07
C ARG A 144 -18.89 3.84 1.70
N SER A 145 -19.93 4.26 0.95
CA SER A 145 -20.06 5.68 0.54
C SER A 145 -20.35 6.65 1.69
N ASP A 146 -20.93 6.17 2.80
CA ASP A 146 -21.21 6.95 4.01
C ASP A 146 -20.07 6.93 5.05
N ARG A 147 -18.93 6.32 4.72
CA ARG A 147 -17.71 6.35 5.54
C ARG A 147 -16.53 6.83 4.69
N LEU A 148 -15.44 7.26 5.33
CA LEU A 148 -14.18 7.61 4.68
C LEU A 148 -13.08 6.64 5.08
N GLY A 149 -12.13 6.40 4.18
CA GLY A 149 -11.13 5.35 4.32
C GLY A 149 -11.69 3.97 3.97
N HIS A 150 -10.92 2.94 4.30
CA HIS A 150 -11.19 1.55 3.90
C HIS A 150 -10.98 0.61 5.10
N ILE A 151 -11.32 -0.66 4.96
CA ILE A 151 -10.69 -1.72 5.76
C ILE A 151 -9.90 -2.65 4.85
N LEU A 152 -8.79 -3.13 5.36
CA LEU A 152 -8.03 -4.25 4.82
C LEU A 152 -8.58 -5.53 5.46
N VAL A 153 -9.01 -6.49 4.64
CA VAL A 153 -9.49 -7.82 5.07
C VAL A 153 -8.52 -8.88 4.58
N TRP A 154 -8.15 -9.80 5.47
CA TRP A 154 -7.18 -10.85 5.20
C TRP A 154 -7.81 -11.96 4.32
N PRO A 155 -7.01 -12.85 3.71
CA PRO A 155 -7.50 -14.02 2.97
C PRO A 155 -8.36 -15.02 3.76
N ASP A 156 -8.58 -14.81 5.07
CA ASP A 156 -9.46 -15.62 5.92
C ASP A 156 -10.92 -15.11 6.00
N ASP A 157 -11.23 -13.98 5.33
CA ASP A 157 -12.52 -13.26 5.35
C ASP A 157 -13.01 -12.88 6.77
N ARG A 158 -12.09 -12.73 7.74
CA ARG A 158 -12.41 -12.43 9.15
C ARG A 158 -11.46 -11.43 9.79
N SER A 159 -10.17 -11.66 9.65
CA SER A 159 -9.13 -10.79 10.21
C SER A 159 -9.10 -9.49 9.41
N TYR A 160 -9.20 -8.35 10.10
CA TYR A 160 -9.27 -7.05 9.43
C TYR A 160 -8.56 -5.94 10.21
N ARG A 161 -8.10 -4.93 9.48
CA ARG A 161 -7.55 -3.69 10.01
C ARG A 161 -8.17 -2.47 9.31
N VAL A 162 -8.29 -1.36 10.02
CA VAL A 162 -8.76 -0.09 9.44
C VAL A 162 -7.64 0.56 8.63
N VAL A 163 -8.00 1.15 7.49
CA VAL A 163 -7.10 1.94 6.63
C VAL A 163 -7.63 3.38 6.61
N PRO A 164 -7.19 4.22 7.56
CA PRO A 164 -7.61 5.62 7.63
C PRO A 164 -7.26 6.43 6.37
N VAL A 165 -8.05 7.46 6.12
CA VAL A 165 -8.05 8.24 4.87
C VAL A 165 -6.71 8.97 4.63
N GLY A 166 -6.00 8.57 3.58
CA GLY A 166 -4.65 9.01 3.24
C GLY A 166 -3.61 7.89 3.32
N GLY A 167 -3.94 6.77 3.98
CA GLY A 167 -3.09 5.59 4.12
C GLY A 167 -3.20 4.58 2.98
N LEU A 168 -4.12 4.74 2.01
CA LEU A 168 -4.25 3.79 0.90
C LEU A 168 -2.96 3.70 0.05
N LEU A 169 -2.32 4.84 -0.26
CA LEU A 169 -1.10 4.82 -1.08
C LEU A 169 0.04 4.06 -0.38
N THR A 170 0.32 4.40 0.88
CA THR A 170 1.38 3.75 1.67
C THR A 170 1.09 2.26 1.86
N LEU A 171 -0.18 1.88 1.98
CA LEU A 171 -0.56 0.48 2.10
C LEU A 171 -0.28 -0.30 0.82
N LEU A 172 -0.56 0.26 -0.35
CA LEU A 172 -0.27 -0.41 -1.62
C LEU A 172 1.24 -0.48 -1.90
N VAL A 173 1.99 0.60 -1.66
CA VAL A 173 3.38 0.74 -2.15
C VAL A 173 4.47 0.48 -1.11
N GLU A 174 4.11 0.43 0.17
CA GLU A 174 5.02 0.19 1.31
C GLU A 174 4.58 -1.01 2.15
N ARG A 175 3.33 -1.46 1.99
CA ARG A 175 2.64 -2.36 2.93
C ARG A 175 2.54 -1.76 4.35
N ARG A 176 2.38 -0.43 4.44
CA ARG A 176 2.27 0.29 5.71
C ARG A 176 1.01 1.16 5.76
N VAL A 177 0.39 1.25 6.94
CA VAL A 177 -0.72 2.19 7.19
C VAL A 177 -0.15 3.41 7.94
N ASP A 178 0.28 4.41 7.17
CA ASP A 178 0.73 5.71 7.66
C ASP A 178 -0.18 6.79 7.07
N VAL A 179 -0.88 7.57 7.91
CA VAL A 179 -1.70 8.68 7.41
C VAL A 179 -0.79 9.83 7.02
N MET A 180 -0.63 10.02 5.71
CA MET A 180 0.03 11.20 5.19
C MET A 180 -1.01 12.30 4.88
N PRO A 181 -0.67 13.59 5.09
CA PRO A 181 -1.60 14.70 4.86
C PRO A 181 -2.23 14.68 3.47
N ARG A 182 -3.56 14.85 3.43
CA ARG A 182 -4.31 15.01 2.18
C ARG A 182 -4.46 16.48 1.82
N PHE A 183 -4.19 16.81 0.56
CA PHE A 183 -4.21 18.17 0.03
C PHE A 183 -5.62 18.56 -0.42
N ALA A 184 -6.00 19.82 -0.24
CA ALA A 184 -7.18 20.36 -0.90
C ALA A 184 -7.00 20.30 -2.42
N VAL A 185 -8.08 20.02 -3.15
CA VAL A 185 -8.09 20.11 -4.62
C VAL A 185 -8.60 21.51 -4.98
N PRO A 186 -8.00 22.21 -5.97
CA PRO A 186 -8.48 23.52 -6.41
C PRO A 186 -9.96 23.50 -6.86
N GLU A 187 -10.68 24.57 -6.57
CA GLU A 187 -12.05 24.75 -7.05
C GLU A 187 -12.09 24.74 -8.59
N GLY A 188 -13.03 23.98 -9.16
CA GLY A 188 -13.14 23.76 -10.61
C GLY A 188 -12.55 22.44 -11.13
N SER A 189 -11.84 21.66 -10.30
CA SER A 189 -11.64 20.24 -10.58
C SER A 189 -12.94 19.47 -10.39
N GLU A 190 -13.57 19.08 -11.50
CA GLU A 190 -14.73 18.18 -11.55
C GLU A 190 -14.45 16.95 -12.43
N ILE A 191 -15.02 15.79 -12.08
CA ILE A 191 -15.09 14.62 -12.97
C ILE A 191 -16.51 14.58 -13.57
N THR A 192 -16.93 15.66 -14.23
CA THR A 192 -18.23 15.72 -14.91
C THR A 192 -18.19 15.03 -16.28
N PRO A 193 -19.06 14.03 -16.56
CA PRO A 193 -19.09 13.32 -17.83
C PRO A 193 -19.64 14.23 -18.95
N LYS A 194 -18.75 14.92 -19.66
CA LYS A 194 -19.14 15.95 -20.62
C LYS A 194 -19.37 15.40 -22.03
N SER A 195 -20.55 15.68 -22.57
CA SER A 195 -20.99 15.22 -23.90
C SER A 195 -20.10 15.77 -25.04
N THR A 196 -19.87 14.91 -26.03
CA THR A 196 -19.32 15.13 -27.39
C THR A 196 -18.00 15.89 -27.59
N SER A 197 -17.45 16.60 -26.61
CA SER A 197 -16.07 17.13 -26.68
C SER A 197 -15.38 17.09 -25.32
N LYS A 198 -14.12 16.62 -25.34
CA LYS A 198 -13.34 16.25 -24.15
C LYS A 198 -13.28 17.39 -23.11
N ARG A 199 -13.91 17.20 -21.96
CA ARG A 199 -13.31 17.62 -20.69
C ARG A 199 -12.94 16.41 -19.86
N LYS A 200 -11.71 16.45 -19.38
CA LYS A 200 -10.98 15.41 -18.68
C LYS A 200 -11.01 15.77 -17.20
N GLY A 201 -11.27 14.80 -16.33
CA GLY A 201 -11.00 14.99 -14.91
C GLY A 201 -9.50 14.93 -14.69
N GLU A 202 -8.89 16.02 -14.25
CA GLU A 202 -7.48 16.06 -13.84
C GLU A 202 -7.37 16.69 -12.45
N LEU A 203 -6.67 15.99 -11.57
CA LEU A 203 -6.35 16.42 -10.21
C LEU A 203 -4.83 16.57 -10.15
N THR A 204 -4.35 17.68 -9.61
CA THR A 204 -2.93 17.89 -9.32
C THR A 204 -2.75 18.12 -7.83
N THR A 205 -1.82 17.40 -7.22
CA THR A 205 -1.36 17.59 -5.83
C THR A 205 0.17 17.54 -5.78
N PRO A 206 0.81 17.91 -4.65
CA PRO A 206 2.25 17.73 -4.46
C PRO A 206 2.76 16.27 -4.55
N VAL A 207 1.87 15.26 -4.53
CA VAL A 207 2.23 13.85 -4.74
C VAL A 207 2.31 13.51 -6.23
N GLY A 208 1.57 14.24 -7.06
CA GLY A 208 1.47 14.02 -8.49
C GLY A 208 0.10 14.36 -9.05
N GLN A 209 -0.15 13.86 -10.25
CA GLN A 209 -1.38 14.09 -10.98
C GLN A 209 -2.15 12.79 -11.21
N LEU A 210 -3.47 12.86 -11.07
CA LEU A 210 -4.39 11.83 -11.51
C LEU A 210 -5.23 12.38 -12.65
N HIS A 211 -5.24 11.68 -13.78
CA HIS A 211 -6.19 11.88 -14.86
C HIS A 211 -7.12 10.67 -14.99
N LEU A 212 -8.44 10.91 -14.96
CA LEU A 212 -9.47 9.90 -15.23
C LEU A 212 -10.27 10.23 -16.51
N GLU A 213 -10.49 9.21 -17.34
CA GLU A 213 -11.39 9.24 -18.48
C GLU A 213 -12.71 8.52 -18.11
N PRO A 214 -13.83 9.25 -18.02
CA PRO A 214 -15.10 8.70 -17.54
C PRO A 214 -15.77 7.80 -18.58
N ARG A 215 -16.28 6.64 -18.15
CA ARG A 215 -17.12 5.77 -18.96
C ARG A 215 -18.55 6.36 -19.03
N PRO A 216 -19.17 6.46 -20.21
CA PRO A 216 -20.62 6.66 -20.31
C PRO A 216 -21.33 5.45 -19.70
N ALA A 217 -22.23 5.67 -18.73
CA ALA A 217 -22.98 4.58 -18.08
C ALA A 217 -23.90 3.87 -19.08
N PRO A 218 -23.76 2.54 -19.30
CA PRO A 218 -24.68 1.74 -20.11
C PRO A 218 -26.17 1.85 -19.77
N GLY A 219 -26.56 2.15 -18.52
CA GLY A 219 -27.98 2.12 -18.12
C GLY A 219 -28.35 2.94 -16.89
N ALA A 220 -29.65 3.19 -16.74
CA ALA A 220 -30.20 3.83 -15.55
C ALA A 220 -30.16 2.87 -14.35
N GLY A 221 -29.60 3.34 -13.23
CA GLY A 221 -29.50 2.55 -11.99
C GLY A 221 -28.22 1.72 -11.85
N GLU A 222 -27.25 1.82 -12.75
CA GLU A 222 -25.90 1.29 -12.48
C GLU A 222 -25.24 2.03 -11.30
N PRO A 223 -24.37 1.35 -10.52
CA PRO A 223 -23.54 1.97 -9.50
C PRO A 223 -22.80 3.22 -9.95
N SER A 224 -22.66 4.18 -9.04
CA SER A 224 -21.78 5.31 -9.26
C SER A 224 -20.32 4.88 -9.19
N GLY A 225 -19.46 5.66 -9.84
CA GLY A 225 -18.02 5.57 -9.69
C GLY A 225 -17.48 6.23 -8.41
N GLU A 226 -18.32 6.70 -7.47
CA GLU A 226 -17.90 7.50 -6.31
C GLU A 226 -16.81 6.82 -5.47
N LEU A 227 -17.02 5.57 -5.07
CA LEU A 227 -16.03 4.83 -4.25
C LEU A 227 -14.74 4.53 -5.03
N VAL A 228 -14.85 4.28 -6.33
CA VAL A 228 -13.72 4.03 -7.22
C VAL A 228 -12.93 5.33 -7.44
N CYS A 229 -13.62 6.44 -7.65
CA CYS A 229 -13.08 7.78 -7.78
C CYS A 229 -12.37 8.22 -6.49
N ARG A 230 -12.97 7.97 -5.30
CA ARG A 230 -12.33 8.18 -4.00
C ARG A 230 -11.05 7.36 -3.85
N PHE A 231 -11.09 6.07 -4.18
CA PHE A 231 -9.91 5.18 -4.15
C PHE A 231 -8.78 5.74 -5.03
N MET A 232 -9.06 6.06 -6.30
CA MET A 232 -8.03 6.57 -7.21
C MET A 232 -7.49 7.94 -6.79
N ALA A 233 -8.35 8.86 -6.33
CA ALA A 233 -7.94 10.18 -5.86
C ALA A 233 -7.15 10.15 -4.53
N GLU A 234 -7.36 9.13 -3.68
CA GLU A 234 -6.53 8.90 -2.50
C GLU A 234 -5.10 8.46 -2.85
N LEU A 235 -4.88 7.81 -4.00
CA LEU A 235 -3.54 7.48 -4.50
C LEU A 235 -2.70 8.71 -4.90
N VAL A 236 -3.32 9.88 -5.07
CA VAL A 236 -2.63 11.19 -5.16
C VAL A 236 -2.85 12.07 -3.93
N ARG A 237 -3.34 11.49 -2.82
CA ARG A 237 -3.65 12.16 -1.54
C ARG A 237 -4.56 13.40 -1.69
N ALA A 238 -5.50 13.38 -2.62
CA ALA A 238 -6.52 14.42 -2.71
C ALA A 238 -7.52 14.34 -1.55
N ARG A 239 -8.08 15.49 -1.15
CA ARG A 239 -9.34 15.56 -0.39
C ARG A 239 -10.51 15.42 -1.35
N VAL A 240 -11.48 14.58 -0.97
CA VAL A 240 -12.53 14.10 -1.88
C VAL A 240 -13.88 14.11 -1.16
N SER A 241 -14.47 15.30 -1.06
CA SER A 241 -15.88 15.47 -0.71
C SER A 241 -16.74 15.44 -1.99
N ASP A 242 -16.68 16.51 -2.77
CA ASP A 242 -17.69 16.82 -3.79
C ASP A 242 -17.28 16.32 -5.19
N LEU A 243 -15.98 16.36 -5.49
CA LEU A 243 -15.37 15.91 -6.76
C LEU A 243 -15.88 14.56 -7.28
N CYS A 244 -16.04 13.59 -6.38
CA CYS A 244 -16.41 12.21 -6.71
C CYS A 244 -17.88 11.89 -6.45
N LEU A 245 -18.66 12.83 -5.89
CA LEU A 245 -20.07 12.61 -5.56
C LEU A 245 -20.85 12.31 -6.85
N LYS A 246 -21.40 11.10 -6.96
CA LYS A 246 -22.04 10.60 -8.20
C LYS A 246 -21.14 10.61 -9.45
N ALA A 247 -19.82 10.55 -9.29
CA ALA A 247 -18.91 10.48 -10.42
C ALA A 247 -19.20 9.25 -11.31
N PRO A 248 -19.01 9.32 -12.63
CA PRO A 248 -19.06 8.16 -13.51
C PRO A 248 -17.89 7.19 -13.23
N LEU A 249 -18.09 5.91 -13.52
CA LEU A 249 -17.02 4.91 -13.43
C LEU A 249 -15.88 5.22 -14.43
N PRO A 250 -14.59 5.21 -14.03
CA PRO A 250 -13.49 5.48 -14.96
C PRO A 250 -13.26 4.30 -15.90
N SER A 251 -13.23 4.53 -17.23
CA SER A 251 -12.85 3.51 -18.23
C SER A 251 -11.34 3.43 -18.47
N ALA A 252 -10.63 4.54 -18.28
CA ALA A 252 -9.19 4.63 -18.46
C ALA A 252 -8.64 5.81 -17.64
N GLY A 253 -7.32 5.96 -17.61
CA GLY A 253 -6.67 7.10 -16.98
C GLY A 253 -5.14 6.97 -16.93
N TRP A 254 -4.50 7.87 -16.19
CA TRP A 254 -3.11 7.72 -15.77
C TRP A 254 -2.81 8.46 -14.46
N PHE A 255 -1.83 7.95 -13.72
CA PHE A 255 -1.10 8.68 -12.69
C PHE A 255 0.22 9.20 -13.26
N ARG A 256 0.63 10.41 -12.88
CA ARG A 256 2.00 10.94 -13.03
C ARG A 256 2.48 11.41 -11.66
N PHE A 257 3.30 10.62 -10.98
CA PHE A 257 3.84 11.00 -9.67
C PHE A 257 4.84 12.15 -9.79
N ALA A 258 5.04 12.91 -8.71
CA ALA A 258 5.97 14.03 -8.69
C ALA A 258 7.43 13.63 -9.01
N GLN A 259 7.78 12.37 -8.72
CA GLN A 259 9.06 11.73 -9.05
C GLN A 259 9.20 11.37 -10.54
N GLY A 260 8.24 11.74 -11.39
CA GLY A 260 8.28 11.57 -12.86
C GLY A 260 7.74 10.23 -13.37
N SER A 261 7.51 9.25 -12.50
CA SER A 261 6.95 7.95 -12.89
C SER A 261 5.48 8.05 -13.32
N ARG A 262 5.13 7.28 -14.36
CA ARG A 262 3.80 7.29 -14.97
C ARG A 262 3.19 5.90 -15.01
N VAL A 263 1.95 5.78 -14.54
CA VAL A 263 1.17 4.54 -14.54
C VAL A 263 -0.09 4.75 -15.35
N ALA A 264 -0.22 4.03 -16.46
CA ALA A 264 -1.46 4.00 -17.23
C ALA A 264 -2.49 3.08 -16.58
N LEU A 265 -3.77 3.38 -16.78
CA LEU A 265 -4.91 2.68 -16.16
C LEU A 265 -5.86 2.20 -17.26
N SER A 266 -6.16 0.89 -17.28
CA SER A 266 -7.20 0.30 -18.15
C SER A 266 -8.25 -0.42 -17.31
N LEU A 267 -9.53 -0.18 -17.62
CA LEU A 267 -10.64 -0.98 -17.11
C LEU A 267 -10.88 -2.17 -18.05
N GLU A 268 -10.83 -3.36 -17.47
CA GLU A 268 -10.96 -4.66 -18.13
C GLU A 268 -12.14 -5.45 -17.52
N HIS A 269 -12.62 -6.47 -18.23
CA HIS A 269 -13.63 -7.44 -17.73
C HIS A 269 -14.93 -6.87 -17.13
N TYR A 270 -15.40 -5.70 -17.60
CA TYR A 270 -16.64 -5.08 -17.13
C TYR A 270 -17.87 -5.99 -17.29
N SER A 271 -18.65 -6.10 -16.21
CA SER A 271 -19.92 -6.80 -16.15
C SER A 271 -20.87 -6.09 -15.19
N SER A 272 -22.13 -5.89 -15.60
CA SER A 272 -23.22 -5.57 -14.67
C SER A 272 -23.68 -6.85 -13.97
N ARG A 273 -24.07 -6.74 -12.70
CA ARG A 273 -24.28 -7.87 -11.78
C ARG A 273 -25.49 -7.62 -10.88
N SER A 274 -26.43 -8.56 -10.85
CA SER A 274 -27.56 -8.59 -9.91
C SER A 274 -27.39 -9.65 -8.81
N ASP A 275 -26.25 -10.34 -8.81
CA ASP A 275 -25.93 -11.51 -7.99
C ASP A 275 -24.80 -11.27 -6.97
N LEU A 276 -24.35 -10.01 -6.81
CA LEU A 276 -23.33 -9.65 -5.82
C LEU A 276 -23.88 -9.82 -4.41
N ALA A 277 -23.39 -10.83 -3.69
CA ALA A 277 -23.83 -11.15 -2.35
C ALA A 277 -23.39 -10.08 -1.33
N GLU A 278 -24.33 -9.23 -0.89
CA GLU A 278 -24.12 -8.14 0.08
C GLU A 278 -23.27 -8.53 1.30
N LYS A 279 -23.49 -9.74 1.84
CA LYS A 279 -22.74 -10.31 2.98
C LYS A 279 -21.21 -10.27 2.79
N ARG A 280 -20.72 -10.41 1.54
CA ARG A 280 -19.29 -10.35 1.21
C ARG A 280 -18.72 -8.92 1.14
N MET A 281 -19.54 -7.91 1.37
CA MET A 281 -19.16 -6.49 1.33
C MET A 281 -19.42 -5.77 2.67
N LEU A 282 -19.72 -6.51 3.73
CA LEU A 282 -19.92 -5.95 5.07
C LEU A 282 -18.63 -5.31 5.62
N LEU A 283 -18.82 -4.25 6.42
CA LEU A 283 -17.76 -3.34 6.85
C LEU A 283 -17.81 -3.04 8.37
N PRO A 284 -17.43 -3.98 9.26
CA PRO A 284 -16.50 -5.10 9.06
C PRO A 284 -17.11 -6.43 8.54
N PRO A 285 -16.29 -7.43 8.15
CA PRO A 285 -16.73 -8.77 7.69
C PRO A 285 -17.60 -9.55 8.71
N GLU A 286 -18.17 -10.68 8.28
CA GLU A 286 -18.89 -11.60 9.18
C GLU A 286 -17.93 -12.26 10.18
N LEU A 287 -18.30 -12.27 11.47
CA LEU A 287 -17.47 -12.75 12.58
C LEU A 287 -16.07 -12.08 12.63
N PRO A 288 -16.01 -10.73 12.71
CA PRO A 288 -14.79 -9.98 12.44
C PRO A 288 -13.76 -10.07 13.58
N ILE A 289 -12.52 -10.34 13.23
CA ILE A 289 -11.37 -10.36 14.14
C ILE A 289 -10.57 -9.08 13.88
N TRP A 290 -10.65 -8.10 14.77
CA TRP A 290 -9.91 -6.86 14.61
C TRP A 290 -8.42 -7.06 14.93
N LYS A 291 -7.55 -6.65 14.01
CA LYS A 291 -6.09 -6.80 14.08
C LYS A 291 -5.39 -5.44 13.91
N PRO A 292 -5.31 -4.61 14.98
CA PRO A 292 -4.54 -3.36 14.95
C PRO A 292 -3.04 -3.63 14.76
N GLY A 293 -2.34 -2.77 14.02
CA GLY A 293 -0.90 -2.86 13.77
C GLY A 293 -0.42 -4.00 12.85
N GLU A 294 -1.09 -5.16 12.88
CA GLU A 294 -0.76 -6.32 12.03
C GLU A 294 -1.06 -6.09 10.53
N TYR A 295 -0.58 -7.02 9.71
CA TYR A 295 -0.83 -7.11 8.26
C TYR A 295 -1.15 -8.56 7.87
N PRO A 296 -1.78 -8.80 6.71
CA PRO A 296 -2.02 -10.16 6.20
C PRO A 296 -0.75 -11.02 6.17
N PRO A 297 -0.78 -12.30 6.59
CA PRO A 297 0.38 -13.17 6.56
C PRO A 297 0.76 -13.56 5.11
N GLY A 298 2.06 -13.55 4.83
CA GLY A 298 2.63 -13.69 3.47
C GLY A 298 3.77 -12.70 3.24
N GLY A 299 4.72 -13.01 2.36
CA GLY A 299 5.94 -12.21 2.13
C GLY A 299 5.70 -10.87 1.41
N PHE A 300 6.76 -10.09 1.20
CA PHE A 300 6.74 -8.92 0.32
C PHE A 300 6.76 -9.35 -1.15
N GLY A 301 5.67 -9.12 -1.87
CA GLY A 301 5.62 -9.25 -3.31
C GLY A 301 5.45 -10.70 -3.84
N PRO A 302 5.46 -10.86 -5.17
CA PRO A 302 4.77 -11.98 -5.80
C PRO A 302 5.65 -13.01 -6.51
N PHE A 303 6.95 -12.74 -6.66
CA PHE A 303 7.82 -13.60 -7.44
C PHE A 303 7.88 -14.98 -6.80
N THR A 304 7.45 -15.99 -7.55
CA THR A 304 7.57 -17.37 -7.12
C THR A 304 9.06 -17.68 -6.92
N PHE A 305 9.39 -18.43 -5.87
CA PHE A 305 10.78 -18.80 -5.54
C PHE A 305 11.53 -19.43 -6.74
N ALA A 306 10.81 -20.01 -7.70
CA ALA A 306 11.34 -20.58 -8.94
C ALA A 306 11.91 -19.54 -9.92
N ALA A 307 11.32 -18.34 -9.99
CA ALA A 307 11.84 -17.25 -10.83
C ALA A 307 13.15 -16.70 -10.26
N GLU A 308 13.19 -16.43 -8.94
CA GLU A 308 14.39 -15.99 -8.22
C GLU A 308 15.51 -17.03 -8.35
N GLN A 309 15.26 -18.31 -8.01
CA GLN A 309 16.25 -19.39 -8.10
C GLN A 309 16.76 -19.63 -9.53
N GLY A 310 15.89 -19.50 -10.54
CA GLY A 310 16.27 -19.57 -11.95
C GLY A 310 17.27 -18.47 -12.32
N LEU A 311 16.94 -17.23 -11.97
CA LEU A 311 17.76 -16.07 -12.27
C LEU A 311 19.06 -16.02 -11.46
N GLU A 312 19.06 -16.43 -10.18
CA GLU A 312 20.30 -16.62 -9.40
C GLU A 312 21.26 -17.56 -10.12
N LYS A 313 20.78 -18.73 -10.57
CA LYS A 313 21.58 -19.74 -11.25
C LYS A 313 22.16 -19.23 -12.57
N GLU A 314 21.38 -18.49 -13.36
CA GLU A 314 21.84 -17.92 -14.62
C GLU A 314 22.87 -16.78 -14.43
N LEU A 315 22.72 -15.97 -13.39
CA LEU A 315 23.68 -14.90 -13.04
C LEU A 315 24.94 -15.45 -12.33
N GLY A 316 25.06 -16.78 -12.18
CA GLY A 316 26.15 -17.44 -11.47
C GLY A 316 26.20 -17.07 -9.99
N PHE A 317 25.07 -16.65 -9.41
CA PHE A 317 24.99 -16.33 -7.99
C PHE A 317 25.12 -17.59 -7.15
N SER A 318 25.85 -17.48 -6.05
CA SER A 318 26.03 -18.57 -5.09
C SER A 318 25.99 -18.05 -3.65
N PRO A 319 25.63 -18.89 -2.67
CA PRO A 319 25.61 -18.51 -1.26
C PRO A 319 26.96 -17.94 -0.83
N ASP A 320 26.94 -16.86 -0.05
CA ASP A 320 28.16 -16.29 0.51
C ASP A 320 28.75 -17.18 1.62
N ASP A 321 30.07 -17.21 1.71
CA ASP A 321 30.83 -18.01 2.70
C ASP A 321 31.50 -17.17 3.79
N GLY A 322 31.18 -15.87 3.85
CA GLY A 322 31.76 -14.95 4.83
C GLY A 322 33.16 -14.46 4.45
N LYS A 323 33.83 -15.04 3.44
CA LYS A 323 35.29 -14.89 3.25
C LYS A 323 35.73 -14.54 1.83
N SER A 324 34.90 -14.79 0.82
CA SER A 324 35.27 -14.52 -0.58
C SER A 324 35.39 -13.00 -0.88
N PRO A 325 36.23 -12.61 -1.86
CA PRO A 325 36.27 -11.23 -2.37
C PRO A 325 35.22 -10.98 -3.47
N ASP A 326 34.82 -12.01 -4.21
CA ASP A 326 33.89 -11.96 -5.37
C ASP A 326 32.42 -11.77 -4.95
N ARG A 327 32.18 -10.80 -4.07
CA ARG A 327 30.89 -10.55 -3.43
C ARG A 327 30.12 -9.42 -4.10
N ILE A 328 28.80 -9.54 -3.98
CA ILE A 328 27.86 -8.48 -4.30
C ILE A 328 26.89 -8.33 -3.13
N ALA A 329 26.61 -7.09 -2.75
CA ALA A 329 25.62 -6.77 -1.73
C ALA A 329 24.65 -5.71 -2.23
N PHE A 330 23.36 -5.91 -2.00
CA PHE A 330 22.33 -4.89 -2.12
C PHE A 330 21.75 -4.63 -0.73
N ASP A 331 21.91 -3.41 -0.24
CA ASP A 331 21.48 -2.95 1.08
C ASP A 331 20.34 -1.95 0.90
N ASN A 332 19.10 -2.36 1.22
CA ASN A 332 17.93 -1.48 1.06
C ASN A 332 17.80 -0.52 2.24
N ALA A 333 18.44 0.64 2.12
CA ALA A 333 18.38 1.73 3.09
C ALA A 333 17.20 2.71 2.84
N TRP A 334 16.21 2.34 2.03
CA TRP A 334 14.91 3.02 1.98
C TRP A 334 13.97 2.48 3.05
N ASP A 335 12.97 3.28 3.42
CA ASP A 335 11.76 2.88 4.14
C ASP A 335 10.72 2.18 3.24
N LEU A 336 10.95 2.20 1.92
CA LEU A 336 10.17 1.53 0.88
C LEU A 336 10.75 0.14 0.55
N PRO A 337 9.91 -0.88 0.27
CA PRO A 337 10.34 -2.12 -0.37
C PRO A 337 10.67 -1.87 -1.85
N LEU A 338 11.77 -2.45 -2.33
CA LEU A 338 12.26 -2.25 -3.70
C LEU A 338 12.33 -3.57 -4.46
N LEU A 339 11.77 -3.61 -5.67
CA LEU A 339 12.03 -4.67 -6.63
C LEU A 339 13.40 -4.47 -7.26
N LEU A 340 14.34 -5.38 -6.97
CA LEU A 340 15.55 -5.54 -7.76
C LEU A 340 15.21 -6.07 -9.15
N VAL A 341 15.87 -5.49 -10.14
CA VAL A 341 15.92 -5.87 -11.54
C VAL A 341 17.38 -6.03 -11.90
N ILE A 342 17.75 -7.10 -12.58
CA ILE A 342 19.11 -7.35 -13.05
C ILE A 342 19.07 -7.51 -14.57
N GLY A 343 19.79 -6.64 -15.26
CA GLY A 343 19.57 -6.38 -16.69
C GLY A 343 18.17 -5.82 -16.93
N ASP A 344 17.39 -6.55 -17.72
CA ASP A 344 16.00 -6.28 -18.09
C ASP A 344 14.98 -7.14 -17.33
N ARG A 345 15.43 -7.99 -16.39
CA ARG A 345 14.58 -8.99 -15.72
C ARG A 345 14.36 -8.64 -14.24
N PRO A 346 13.11 -8.60 -13.75
CA PRO A 346 12.86 -8.48 -12.32
C PRO A 346 13.33 -9.74 -11.59
N PHE A 347 13.88 -9.57 -10.39
CA PHE A 347 14.65 -10.59 -9.68
C PHE A 347 14.06 -10.92 -8.30
N LYS A 348 13.99 -9.92 -7.40
CA LYS A 348 13.52 -10.10 -6.02
C LYS A 348 13.06 -8.77 -5.41
N TYR A 349 12.01 -8.78 -4.59
CA TYR A 349 11.72 -7.67 -3.68
C TYR A 349 12.62 -7.72 -2.43
N LEU A 350 13.28 -6.60 -2.12
CA LEU A 350 13.90 -6.36 -0.81
C LEU A 350 12.92 -5.61 0.08
N ALA A 351 12.72 -6.08 1.31
CA ALA A 351 12.02 -5.33 2.34
C ALA A 351 12.83 -4.08 2.79
N PRO A 352 12.21 -3.08 3.46
CA PRO A 352 12.94 -1.99 4.09
C PRO A 352 13.98 -2.51 5.08
N GLY A 353 15.23 -2.05 4.98
CA GLY A 353 16.35 -2.53 5.78
C GLY A 353 16.87 -3.94 5.43
N GLU A 354 16.34 -4.60 4.38
CA GLU A 354 16.85 -5.91 3.96
C GLU A 354 18.18 -5.77 3.21
N ARG A 355 19.15 -6.60 3.62
CA ARG A 355 20.45 -6.72 2.96
C ARG A 355 20.60 -8.09 2.29
N PHE A 356 20.61 -8.09 0.97
CA PHE A 356 20.86 -9.28 0.15
C PHE A 356 22.34 -9.38 -0.18
N VAL A 357 22.95 -10.54 0.07
CA VAL A 357 24.37 -10.81 -0.24
C VAL A 357 24.51 -12.13 -1.00
N ARG A 358 25.32 -12.12 -2.06
CA ARG A 358 25.72 -13.30 -2.84
C ARG A 358 27.17 -13.17 -3.28
N ARG A 359 27.73 -14.29 -3.76
CA ARG A 359 28.95 -14.27 -4.58
C ARG A 359 28.57 -14.33 -6.05
N SER A 360 29.24 -13.53 -6.88
CA SER A 360 29.12 -13.60 -8.34
C SER A 360 30.46 -13.28 -9.02
N ARG A 361 30.66 -13.86 -10.19
CA ARG A 361 31.83 -13.67 -11.05
C ARG A 361 31.56 -12.78 -12.26
N GLY A 362 30.33 -12.32 -12.43
CA GLY A 362 29.92 -11.43 -13.52
C GLY A 362 29.71 -9.99 -13.05
N SER A 363 29.68 -9.08 -14.02
CA SER A 363 29.20 -7.71 -13.84
C SER A 363 27.88 -7.52 -14.56
N PHE A 364 26.95 -6.78 -13.96
CA PHE A 364 25.57 -6.64 -14.45
C PHE A 364 25.08 -5.21 -14.26
N SER A 365 24.19 -4.73 -15.13
CA SER A 365 23.36 -3.57 -14.79
C SER A 365 22.26 -3.97 -13.80
N TYR A 366 21.86 -3.03 -12.93
CA TYR A 366 20.72 -3.21 -12.05
C TYR A 366 19.81 -1.97 -12.04
N ARG A 367 18.54 -2.20 -11.69
CA ARG A 367 17.58 -1.17 -11.30
C ARG A 367 16.89 -1.64 -10.02
N ALA A 368 16.68 -0.76 -9.05
CA ALA A 368 15.88 -1.02 -7.87
C ALA A 368 14.67 -0.09 -7.92
N LEU A 369 13.47 -0.66 -7.98
CA LEU A 369 12.22 0.05 -8.28
C LEU A 369 11.21 -0.08 -7.14
N GLY A 370 10.73 1.04 -6.61
CA GLY A 370 9.57 1.05 -5.71
C GLY A 370 8.27 0.76 -6.47
N LEU A 371 7.23 0.29 -5.77
CA LEU A 371 5.94 0.02 -6.42
C LEU A 371 5.37 1.28 -7.10
N LEU A 372 4.68 1.08 -8.22
CA LEU A 372 4.20 2.13 -9.13
C LEU A 372 5.31 3.02 -9.74
N GLY A 373 6.59 2.76 -9.45
CA GLY A 373 7.74 3.55 -9.90
C GLY A 373 8.02 4.77 -9.02
N ILE A 374 7.51 4.82 -7.77
CA ILE A 374 7.68 5.99 -6.88
C ILE A 374 9.15 6.20 -6.46
N ALA A 375 9.94 5.13 -6.48
CA ALA A 375 11.39 5.16 -6.28
C ALA A 375 12.11 4.46 -7.44
N GLU A 376 13.26 4.99 -7.86
CA GLU A 376 14.18 4.33 -8.78
C GLU A 376 15.64 4.65 -8.37
N ASN A 377 16.48 3.61 -8.38
CA ASN A 377 17.93 3.71 -8.23
C ASN A 377 18.56 2.73 -9.26
N THR A 378 19.56 3.16 -10.04
CA THR A 378 20.13 2.36 -11.13
C THR A 378 21.66 2.44 -11.15
N GLY A 379 22.29 1.41 -11.70
CA GLY A 379 23.74 1.40 -11.85
C GLY A 379 24.30 0.12 -12.45
N GLN A 380 25.60 -0.08 -12.25
CA GLN A 380 26.29 -1.33 -12.54
C GLN A 380 26.85 -1.93 -11.25
N LEU A 381 26.82 -3.25 -11.20
CA LEU A 381 27.31 -4.09 -10.11
C LEU A 381 28.46 -4.94 -10.68
N ALA A 382 29.56 -5.03 -9.95
CA ALA A 382 30.72 -5.86 -10.31
C ALA A 382 31.18 -6.66 -9.08
N PRO A 383 31.95 -7.75 -9.25
CA PRO A 383 32.48 -8.53 -8.12
C PRO A 383 33.32 -7.65 -7.18
N GLY A 384 33.07 -7.76 -5.88
CA GLY A 384 33.70 -6.97 -4.83
C GLY A 384 33.01 -5.64 -4.49
N PHE A 385 31.88 -5.31 -5.13
CA PHE A 385 31.15 -4.06 -4.87
C PHE A 385 29.91 -4.26 -3.99
N GLU A 386 29.75 -3.37 -3.01
CA GLU A 386 28.52 -3.24 -2.22
C GLU A 386 27.72 -2.02 -2.70
N VAL A 387 26.43 -2.23 -2.98
CA VAL A 387 25.49 -1.21 -3.40
C VAL A 387 24.55 -0.90 -2.23
N ARG A 388 24.67 0.32 -1.69
CA ARG A 388 23.68 0.86 -0.75
C ARG A 388 22.59 1.58 -1.53
N LEU A 389 21.43 0.94 -1.62
CA LEU A 389 20.24 1.50 -2.22
C LEU A 389 19.64 2.50 -1.23
N SER A 390 19.83 3.79 -1.49
CA SER A 390 19.29 4.88 -0.70
C SER A 390 18.59 5.89 -1.62
N ALA A 391 17.70 6.71 -1.04
CA ALA A 391 17.20 7.89 -1.73
C ALA A 391 18.38 8.80 -2.10
N GLN A 392 18.44 9.25 -3.35
CA GLN A 392 19.37 10.33 -3.70
C GLN A 392 18.85 11.61 -3.05
N PRO A 393 19.71 12.44 -2.42
CA PRO A 393 19.26 13.58 -1.62
C PRO A 393 18.54 14.65 -2.43
N GLU A 394 18.67 14.64 -3.75
CA GLU A 394 18.08 15.63 -4.66
C GLU A 394 16.63 15.31 -5.06
N THR A 395 16.18 14.04 -5.04
CA THR A 395 14.82 13.66 -5.50
C THR A 395 13.70 13.90 -4.48
N TYR A 396 14.03 14.27 -3.24
CA TYR A 396 13.07 14.75 -2.23
C TYR A 396 13.09 16.28 -2.06
N ALA A 397 13.89 17.02 -2.85
CA ALA A 397 13.75 18.46 -2.93
C ALA A 397 12.40 18.79 -3.60
N PHE A 398 11.46 19.37 -2.84
CA PHE A 398 10.15 19.79 -3.34
C PHE A 398 10.33 20.85 -4.45
N GLY A 399 10.34 20.37 -5.69
CA GLY A 399 10.72 21.17 -6.84
C GLY A 399 9.77 22.34 -7.06
N LYS A 400 10.29 23.57 -6.96
CA LYS A 400 9.71 24.76 -7.59
C LYS A 400 9.93 24.68 -9.11
N GLY A 401 9.44 23.60 -9.73
CA GLY A 401 9.48 23.35 -11.16
C GLY A 401 8.57 24.34 -11.86
N LYS A 402 9.15 25.43 -12.37
CA LYS A 402 8.48 26.30 -13.32
C LYS A 402 8.14 25.45 -14.55
N PRO A 403 6.89 25.47 -15.06
CA PRO A 403 6.56 24.70 -16.26
C PRO A 403 7.34 25.25 -17.45
N ASP A 404 7.98 24.37 -18.23
CA ASP A 404 8.53 24.73 -19.52
C ASP A 404 7.37 24.97 -20.51
N GLU A 405 7.34 26.16 -21.08
CA GLU A 405 6.50 26.50 -22.24
C GLU A 405 7.26 26.16 -23.52
N SER A 406 6.96 25.01 -24.12
CA SER A 406 7.42 24.62 -25.45
C SER A 406 6.26 23.97 -26.22
N GLU A 407 6.11 24.34 -27.49
CA GLU A 407 4.94 24.11 -28.36
C GLU A 407 4.71 22.64 -28.78
#